data_AF-A0A7X6R2V7-F1
#
_entry.id   AF-A0A7X6R2V7-F1
#
_cell.length_a   1.000
_cell.length_b   1.000
_cell.length_c   1.000
_cell.angle_alpha   90.00
_cell.angle_beta   90.00
_cell.angle_gamma   90.00
#
_symmetry.space_group_name_H-M   'P 1'
#
loop_
_entity.id
_entity.type
_entity.pdbx_description
1 polymer ?
#
loop_
_entity_poly.entity_id
_entity_poly.type
_entity_poly.pdbx_seq_one_letter_code
_entity_poly.pdbx_strand_id
1 'polypeptide(L)'
;MGIAALVSWLLTAGGGFFMLGTWIARGGTRQPSSTQLPVPVVFGHFTLAVAGLICWILYLVLDTDALAWVAFVLLIPVALLGFAMLLRWLPTYRARSAGTAEPPEGHFPVAIVAGHGVLAVLTVVLVLLTALGVGTS
;
A
#
# COMPACT_ATOMS: atom_id res chain seq x y z
N MET A 1 -13.34 -16.72 -0.67
CA MET A 1 -12.95 -15.30 -0.37
C MET A 1 -11.71 -14.81 -1.15
N GLY A 2 -10.89 -15.70 -1.72
CA GLY A 2 -9.64 -15.33 -2.37
C GLY A 2 -9.70 -14.32 -3.52
N ILE A 3 -10.74 -14.41 -4.36
CA ILE A 3 -10.95 -13.44 -5.46
C ILE A 3 -11.30 -12.05 -4.94
N ALA A 4 -12.09 -11.94 -3.87
CA ALA A 4 -12.40 -10.65 -3.26
C ALA A 4 -11.13 -9.98 -2.73
N ALA A 5 -10.24 -10.76 -2.08
CA ALA A 5 -8.93 -10.28 -1.64
C ALA A 5 -8.05 -9.83 -2.82
N LEU A 6 -8.08 -10.57 -3.94
CA LEU A 6 -7.34 -10.20 -5.14
C LEU A 6 -7.84 -8.86 -5.71
N VAL A 7 -9.15 -8.70 -5.85
CA VAL A 7 -9.75 -7.45 -6.36
C VAL A 7 -9.42 -6.28 -5.44
N SER A 8 -9.58 -6.44 -4.12
CA SER A 8 -9.25 -5.38 -3.16
C SER A 8 -7.76 -5.01 -3.20
N TRP A 9 -6.87 -6.01 -3.32
CA TRP A 9 -5.44 -5.79 -3.42
C TRP A 9 -5.07 -5.05 -4.72
N LEU A 10 -5.64 -5.44 -5.86
CA LEU A 10 -5.42 -4.77 -7.13
C LEU A 10 -5.87 -3.30 -7.11
N LEU A 11 -7.04 -3.02 -6.52
CA LEU A 11 -7.51 -1.65 -6.32
C LEU A 11 -6.59 -0.85 -5.38
N THR A 12 -6.12 -1.47 -4.29
CA THR A 12 -5.13 -0.88 -3.36
C THR A 12 -3.83 -0.55 -4.09
N ALA A 13 -3.33 -1.50 -4.90
CA ALA A 13 -2.10 -1.36 -5.67
C ALA A 13 -2.22 -0.26 -6.73
N GLY A 14 -3.37 -0.14 -7.40
CA GLY A 14 -3.65 0.94 -8.34
C GLY A 14 -3.56 2.33 -7.66
N GLY A 15 -4.19 2.48 -6.49
CA GLY A 15 -4.08 3.70 -5.68
C GLY A 15 -2.63 4.00 -5.24
N GLY A 16 -1.91 2.96 -4.80
CA GLY A 16 -0.50 3.07 -4.41
C GLY A 16 0.41 3.47 -5.58
N PHE A 17 0.18 2.89 -6.76
CA PHE A 17 0.93 3.21 -7.98
C PHE A 17 0.67 4.65 -8.45
N PHE A 18 -0.57 5.11 -8.39
CA PHE A 18 -0.91 6.51 -8.69
C PHE A 18 -0.15 7.49 -7.76
N MET A 19 -0.12 7.21 -6.45
CA MET A 19 0.62 8.02 -5.48
C MET A 19 2.14 7.98 -5.74
N LEU A 20 2.69 6.80 -6.03
CA LEU A 20 4.10 6.65 -6.40
C LEU A 20 4.45 7.47 -7.66
N GLY A 21 3.64 7.37 -8.70
CA GLY A 21 3.81 8.14 -9.94
C GLY A 21 3.75 9.64 -9.69
N THR A 22 2.78 10.10 -8.88
CA THR A 22 2.66 11.51 -8.48
C THR A 22 3.90 11.98 -7.72
N TRP A 23 4.38 11.18 -6.76
CA TRP A 23 5.56 11.50 -5.95
C TRP A 23 6.84 11.59 -6.78
N ILE A 24 7.05 10.66 -7.71
CA ILE A 24 8.19 10.67 -8.64
C ILE A 24 8.11 11.88 -9.60
N ALA A 25 6.92 12.15 -10.15
CA ALA A 25 6.68 13.26 -11.06
C ALA A 25 6.93 14.62 -10.38
N ARG A 26 6.64 14.72 -9.09
CA ARG A 26 6.89 15.92 -8.26
C ARG A 26 8.30 15.97 -7.66
N GLY A 27 9.18 15.03 -7.99
CA GLY A 27 10.60 15.09 -7.64
C GLY A 27 11.01 14.40 -6.35
N GLY A 28 10.16 13.55 -5.76
CA GLY A 28 10.44 12.88 -4.49
C GLY A 28 11.72 12.02 -4.46
N THR A 29 12.18 11.53 -5.61
CA THR A 29 13.46 10.80 -5.72
C THR A 29 14.67 11.70 -6.00
N ARG A 30 14.45 12.90 -6.55
CA ARG A 30 15.52 13.80 -7.01
C ARG A 30 15.93 14.81 -5.93
N GLN A 31 15.04 15.12 -5.01
CA GLN A 31 15.25 16.12 -3.96
C GLN A 31 14.87 15.53 -2.58
N PRO A 32 15.74 14.71 -1.96
CA PRO A 32 15.41 14.03 -0.70
C PRO A 32 15.10 14.99 0.46
N SER A 33 15.65 16.21 0.42
CA SER A 33 15.39 17.26 1.41
C SER A 33 14.00 17.90 1.29
N SER A 34 13.32 17.73 0.15
CA SER A 34 12.01 18.33 -0.09
C SER A 34 10.85 17.37 0.17
N THR A 35 11.10 16.12 0.56
CA THR A 35 10.08 15.11 0.88
C THR A 35 10.23 14.59 2.30
N GLN A 36 9.11 14.40 2.97
CA GLN A 36 9.04 13.70 4.25
C GLN A 36 9.00 12.19 4.08
N LEU A 37 8.90 11.65 2.86
CA LEU A 37 8.84 10.20 2.62
C LEU A 37 10.22 9.66 2.23
N PRO A 38 10.85 8.79 3.05
CA PRO A 38 12.15 8.24 2.71
C PRO A 38 12.05 7.33 1.48
N VAL A 39 12.92 7.58 0.49
CA VAL A 39 13.01 6.80 -0.74
C VAL A 39 13.04 5.28 -0.47
N PRO A 40 13.88 4.75 0.45
CA PRO A 40 13.93 3.30 0.70
C PRO A 40 12.63 2.74 1.27
N VAL A 41 11.90 3.53 2.06
CA VAL A 41 10.62 3.12 2.67
C VAL A 41 9.53 3.02 1.60
N VAL A 42 9.46 4.00 0.70
CA VAL A 42 8.48 4.01 -0.40
C VAL A 42 8.69 2.82 -1.33
N PHE A 43 9.92 2.62 -1.81
CA PHE A 43 10.23 1.50 -2.70
C PHE A 43 10.16 0.15 -1.98
N GLY A 44 10.56 0.07 -0.71
CA GLY A 44 10.41 -1.14 0.10
C GLY A 44 8.95 -1.55 0.27
N HIS A 45 8.08 -0.61 0.62
CA HIS A 45 6.64 -0.85 0.69
C HIS A 45 6.08 -1.33 -0.65
N PHE A 46 6.39 -0.64 -1.75
CA PHE A 46 5.88 -0.99 -3.07
C PHE A 46 6.36 -2.37 -3.53
N THR A 47 7.65 -2.67 -3.36
CA THR A 47 8.24 -3.95 -3.77
C THR A 47 7.70 -5.11 -2.94
N LEU A 48 7.55 -4.94 -1.63
CA LEU A 48 6.93 -5.95 -0.76
C LEU A 48 5.45 -6.16 -1.11
N ALA A 49 4.71 -5.10 -1.45
CA ALA A 49 3.32 -5.19 -1.86
C ALA A 49 3.16 -5.98 -3.17
N VAL A 50 4.04 -5.75 -4.15
CA VAL A 50 4.07 -6.51 -5.41
C VAL A 50 4.46 -7.96 -5.16
N ALA A 51 5.48 -8.23 -4.36
CA ALA A 51 5.90 -9.59 -4.02
C ALA A 51 4.77 -10.37 -3.32
N GLY A 52 4.10 -9.75 -2.34
CA GLY A 52 2.94 -10.35 -1.68
C GLY A 52 1.80 -10.64 -2.65
N LEU A 53 1.51 -9.71 -3.58
CA LEU A 53 0.47 -9.90 -4.59
C LEU A 53 0.79 -11.07 -5.53
N ILE A 54 2.06 -11.22 -5.92
CA ILE A 54 2.51 -12.37 -6.71
C ILE A 54 2.31 -13.67 -5.92
N CYS A 55 2.72 -13.72 -4.64
CA CYS A 55 2.46 -14.89 -3.79
C CYS A 55 0.97 -15.22 -3.69
N TRP A 56 0.11 -14.20 -3.59
CA TRP A 56 -1.34 -14.38 -3.55
C TRP A 56 -1.91 -14.95 -4.85
N ILE A 57 -1.47 -14.43 -6.01
CA ILE A 57 -1.88 -14.95 -7.31
C ILE A 57 -1.42 -16.40 -7.48
N LEU A 58 -0.19 -16.71 -7.07
CA LEU A 58 0.33 -18.09 -7.09
C LEU A 58 -0.47 -19.00 -6.16
N TYR A 59 -0.86 -18.53 -4.97
CA TYR A 59 -1.78 -19.26 -4.09
C TYR A 59 -3.09 -19.61 -4.81
N LEU A 60 -3.73 -18.64 -5.50
CA LEU A 60 -4.98 -18.89 -6.21
C LEU A 60 -4.87 -19.88 -7.38
N VAL A 61 -3.66 -20.05 -7.94
CA VAL A 61 -3.40 -20.97 -9.05
C VAL A 61 -2.98 -22.35 -8.55
N LEU A 62 -2.17 -22.41 -7.50
CA LEU A 62 -1.53 -23.63 -6.99
C LEU A 62 -2.25 -24.23 -5.77
N ASP A 63 -3.21 -23.51 -5.21
CA ASP A 63 -4.02 -23.87 -4.04
C ASP A 63 -3.18 -24.37 -2.85
N THR A 64 -2.04 -23.72 -2.63
CA THR A 64 -1.08 -24.11 -1.58
C THR A 64 -1.23 -23.19 -0.36
N ASP A 65 -1.71 -23.72 0.76
CA ASP A 65 -1.92 -22.95 2.01
C ASP A 65 -0.67 -22.18 2.47
N ALA A 66 0.53 -22.76 2.27
CA ALA A 66 1.78 -22.09 2.60
C ALA A 66 1.95 -20.75 1.87
N LEU A 67 1.49 -20.64 0.61
CA LEU A 67 1.55 -19.39 -0.15
C LEU A 67 0.57 -18.33 0.39
N ALA A 68 -0.61 -18.73 0.86
CA ALA A 68 -1.55 -17.82 1.51
C ALA A 68 -0.95 -17.23 2.80
N TRP A 69 -0.31 -18.07 3.63
CA TRP A 69 0.38 -17.63 4.84
C TRP A 69 1.60 -16.74 4.53
N VAL A 70 2.39 -17.06 3.51
CA VAL A 70 3.50 -16.21 3.07
C VAL A 70 3.00 -14.85 2.62
N ALA A 71 1.94 -14.79 1.80
CA ALA A 71 1.34 -13.53 1.36
C ALA A 71 0.81 -12.70 2.54
N PHE A 72 0.18 -13.35 3.53
CA PHE A 72 -0.26 -12.69 4.76
C PHE A 72 0.91 -12.13 5.57
N VAL A 73 1.97 -12.91 5.79
CA VAL A 73 3.17 -12.47 6.52
C VAL A 73 3.85 -11.31 5.81
N LEU A 74 3.88 -11.30 4.47
CA LEU A 74 4.39 -10.18 3.67
C LEU A 74 3.51 -8.92 3.77
N LEU A 75 2.19 -9.08 3.93
CA LEU A 75 1.28 -7.93 4.12
C LEU A 75 1.51 -7.20 5.46
N ILE A 76 2.03 -7.88 6.49
CA ILE A 76 2.33 -7.25 7.79
C ILE A 76 3.34 -6.09 7.65
N PRO A 77 4.57 -6.29 7.14
CA PRO A 77 5.51 -5.19 6.94
C PRO A 77 5.01 -4.19 5.89
N VAL A 78 4.27 -4.61 4.87
CA VAL A 78 3.63 -3.68 3.90
C VAL A 78 2.71 -2.71 4.63
N ALA A 79 1.82 -3.21 5.49
CA ALA A 79 0.88 -2.39 6.26
C ALA A 79 1.61 -1.47 7.25
N LEU A 80 2.63 -1.97 7.95
CA LEU A 80 3.43 -1.17 8.88
C LEU A 80 4.16 -0.01 8.17
N LEU A 81 4.79 -0.28 7.02
CA LEU A 81 5.45 0.76 6.23
C LEU A 81 4.43 1.75 5.66
N GLY A 82 3.28 1.27 5.18
CA GLY A 82 2.18 2.11 4.69
C GLY A 82 1.67 3.06 5.78
N PHE A 83 1.46 2.55 6.99
CA PHE A 83 1.06 3.34 8.15
C PHE A 83 2.14 4.36 8.55
N ALA A 84 3.41 3.97 8.58
CA ALA A 84 4.52 4.88 8.85
C ALA A 84 4.57 6.04 7.83
N MET A 85 4.34 5.77 6.54
CA MET A 85 4.24 6.81 5.52
C MET A 85 3.03 7.72 5.73
N LEU A 86 1.87 7.17 6.12
CA LEU A 86 0.67 7.95 6.44
C LEU A 86 0.91 8.93 7.60
N LEU A 87 1.61 8.48 8.65
CA LEU A 87 1.97 9.34 9.79
C LEU A 87 2.90 10.49 9.37
N ARG A 88 3.81 10.25 8.43
CA ARG A 88 4.73 11.27 7.89
C ARG A 88 4.05 12.21 6.88
N TRP A 89 2.97 11.78 6.25
CA TRP A 89 2.16 12.60 5.35
C TRP A 89 1.16 13.52 6.08
N LEU A 90 0.68 13.14 7.27
CA LEU A 90 -0.34 13.92 7.98
C LEU A 90 0.07 15.38 8.30
N PRO A 91 1.33 15.68 8.71
CA PRO A 91 1.79 17.06 8.87
C PRO A 91 1.83 17.84 7.56
N THR A 92 2.19 17.22 6.43
CA THR A 92 2.26 17.91 5.13
C THR A 92 0.88 18.29 4.62
N TYR A 93 -0.11 17.42 4.81
CA TYR A 93 -1.52 17.74 4.55
C TYR A 93 -2.01 18.95 5.37
N ARG A 94 -1.67 18.99 6.67
CA ARG A 94 -2.04 20.13 7.54
C ARG A 94 -1.34 21.43 7.14
N ALA A 95 -0.07 21.35 6.75
CA ALA A 95 0.71 22.51 6.30
C ALA A 95 0.21 23.05 4.95
N ARG A 96 -0.21 22.18 4.02
CA ARG A 96 -0.86 22.57 2.76
C ARG A 96 -2.09 23.43 3.00
N SER A 97 -2.95 23.04 3.94
CA SER A 97 -4.14 23.81 4.32
C SER A 97 -3.80 25.21 4.87
N ALA A 98 -2.55 25.44 5.30
CA ALA A 98 -2.05 26.73 5.78
C ALA A 98 -1.27 27.54 4.71
N GLY A 99 -1.11 27.04 3.48
CA GLY A 99 -0.60 27.82 2.33
C GLY A 99 0.93 27.91 2.17
N THR A 100 1.72 27.00 2.76
CA THR A 100 3.20 26.97 2.60
C THR A 100 3.64 26.11 1.40
N ALA A 101 4.91 26.26 0.97
CA ALA A 101 5.50 25.51 -0.15
C ALA A 101 5.27 23.99 -0.01
N GLU A 102 4.74 23.35 -1.07
CA GLU A 102 4.28 21.97 -1.00
C GLU A 102 5.37 20.94 -1.31
N PRO A 103 5.67 20.03 -0.38
CA PRO A 103 6.51 18.87 -0.68
C PRO A 103 5.80 17.95 -1.70
N PRO A 104 6.52 17.03 -2.38
CA PRO A 104 5.97 16.15 -3.41
C PRO A 104 4.69 15.42 -2.97
N GLU A 105 4.69 14.85 -1.76
CA GLU A 105 3.56 14.14 -1.15
C GLU A 105 2.38 15.04 -0.74
N GLY A 106 2.55 16.36 -0.71
CA GLY A 106 1.43 17.30 -0.52
C GLY A 106 0.39 17.20 -1.64
N HIS A 107 0.82 16.77 -2.85
CA HIS A 107 -0.01 16.62 -4.04
C HIS A 107 -0.87 15.35 -4.06
N PHE A 108 -0.82 14.52 -3.01
CA PHE A 108 -1.66 13.34 -2.92
C PHE A 108 -3.12 13.73 -2.66
N PRO A 109 -4.07 13.31 -3.51
CA PRO A 109 -5.49 13.53 -3.23
C PRO A 109 -5.91 12.75 -1.98
N VAL A 110 -6.51 13.43 -1.01
CA VAL A 110 -6.94 12.82 0.27
C VAL A 110 -7.84 11.61 0.06
N ALA A 111 -8.75 11.68 -0.92
CA ALA A 111 -9.64 10.58 -1.27
C ALA A 111 -8.87 9.31 -1.69
N ILE A 112 -7.75 9.46 -2.41
CA ILE A 112 -6.91 8.34 -2.83
C ILE A 112 -6.13 7.77 -1.65
N VAL A 113 -5.57 8.63 -0.78
CA VAL A 113 -4.86 8.20 0.43
C VAL A 113 -5.80 7.41 1.35
N ALA A 114 -6.99 7.94 1.61
CA ALA A 114 -8.01 7.29 2.43
C ALA A 114 -8.52 5.99 1.80
N GLY A 115 -8.84 6.01 0.50
CA GLY A 115 -9.30 4.83 -0.24
C GLY A 115 -8.25 3.72 -0.25
N HIS A 116 -6.98 4.06 -0.50
CA HIS A 116 -5.87 3.13 -0.41
C HIS A 116 -5.74 2.53 0.99
N GLY A 117 -5.80 3.34 2.06
CA GLY A 117 -5.73 2.86 3.44
C GLY A 117 -6.86 1.91 3.82
N VAL A 118 -8.11 2.25 3.47
CA VAL A 118 -9.28 1.40 3.74
C VAL A 118 -9.19 0.09 2.97
N LEU A 119 -8.85 0.13 1.68
CA LEU A 119 -8.71 -1.08 0.87
C LEU A 119 -7.51 -1.94 1.31
N ALA A 120 -6.44 -1.34 1.84
CA ALA A 120 -5.32 -2.06 2.43
C ALA A 120 -5.76 -2.85 3.67
N VAL A 121 -6.50 -2.23 4.59
CA VAL A 121 -7.06 -2.92 5.77
C VAL A 121 -8.00 -4.04 5.35
N LEU A 122 -8.88 -3.78 4.39
CA LEU A 122 -9.78 -4.79 3.84
C LEU A 122 -9.00 -5.97 3.26
N THR A 123 -7.94 -5.70 2.49
CA THR A 123 -7.09 -6.75 1.90
C THR A 123 -6.44 -7.61 2.97
N VAL A 124 -5.89 -7.02 4.04
CA VAL A 124 -5.32 -7.76 5.16
C VAL A 124 -6.35 -8.69 5.81
N VAL A 125 -7.56 -8.18 6.06
CA VAL A 125 -8.64 -8.97 6.65
C VAL A 125 -9.06 -10.12 5.73
N LEU A 126 -9.27 -9.85 4.45
CA LEU A 126 -9.70 -10.86 3.48
C LEU A 126 -8.64 -11.95 3.28
N VAL A 127 -7.36 -11.58 3.22
CA VAL A 127 -6.24 -12.52 3.12
C VAL A 127 -6.13 -13.38 4.39
N LEU A 128 -6.24 -12.78 5.58
CA LEU A 128 -6.23 -13.53 6.84
C LEU A 128 -7.38 -14.52 6.92
N LEU A 129 -8.61 -14.07 6.63
CA LEU A 129 -9.79 -14.94 6.68
C LEU A 129 -9.66 -16.11 5.70
N THR A 130 -9.14 -15.85 4.50
CA THR A 130 -8.89 -16.91 3.51
C THR A 130 -7.78 -17.87 4.00
N ALA A 131 -6.68 -17.38 4.57
CA ALA A 131 -5.60 -18.22 5.12
C ALA A 131 -6.06 -19.07 6.32
N LEU A 132 -7.11 -18.64 7.03
CA LEU A 132 -7.78 -19.39 8.10
C LEU A 132 -8.85 -20.38 7.58
N GLY A 133 -9.03 -20.51 6.26
CA GLY A 133 -10.02 -21.40 5.64
C GLY A 133 -11.45 -20.87 5.65
N VAL A 134 -11.65 -19.57 5.89
CA VAL A 134 -13.00 -18.97 5.88
C VAL A 134 -13.43 -18.69 4.43
N GLY A 135 -14.60 -19.21 4.05
CA GLY A 135 -15.19 -18.97 2.73
C GLY A 135 -14.46 -19.66 1.58
N THR A 136 -13.82 -20.79 1.86
CA THR A 136 -13.48 -21.87 0.93
C THR A 136 -14.66 -22.84 0.93
N SER A 137 -15.48 -22.84 -0.13
CA SER A 137 -16.63 -23.73 -0.34
C SER A 137 -16.45 -24.45 -1.65
#